data_AF-A0A4Y2AFI8-F1
#
_entry.id   AF-A0A4Y2AFI8-F1
#
_cell.length_a   1.000
_cell.length_b   1.000
_cell.length_c   1.000
_cell.angle_alpha   90.00
_cell.angle_beta   90.00
_cell.angle_gamma   90.00
#
_symmetry.space_group_name_H-M   'P 1'
#
loop_
_entity.id
_entity.type
_entity.pdbx_description
1 polymer ?
#
loop_
_entity_poly.entity_id
_entity_poly.type
_entity_poly.pdbx_seq_one_letter_code
_entity_poly.pdbx_strand_id
1 'polypeptide(L)'
;MAKVDEAWIYLSDTNAKSKVRYLIRDQNTRDFTPSSTVPHPEGIMVWMGISVSGVTKPRFVQAGAKINSEYYIQKILKPFLKDDYCRLYPNGYAVLHQDSAPSHASRVTQKFLTD
;
A
#
# COMPACT_ATOMS: atom_id res chain seq x y z
N MET A 1 10.38 -8.84 -14.37
CA MET A 1 9.69 -9.25 -13.14
C MET A 1 9.35 -8.01 -12.31
N ALA A 2 8.13 -7.90 -11.83
CA ALA A 2 7.69 -6.89 -10.87
C ALA A 2 7.39 -7.58 -9.53
N LYS A 3 7.95 -7.08 -8.44
CA LYS A 3 7.55 -7.46 -7.07
C LYS A 3 6.50 -6.45 -6.63
N VAL A 4 5.33 -6.92 -6.21
CA VAL A 4 4.22 -6.08 -5.75
C VAL A 4 3.78 -6.52 -4.37
N ASP A 5 3.35 -5.57 -3.56
CA ASP A 5 2.88 -5.81 -2.20
C ASP A 5 1.98 -4.66 -1.71
N GLU A 6 1.27 -4.91 -0.63
CA GLU A 6 0.47 -3.94 0.12
C GLU A 6 1.11 -3.60 1.45
N ALA A 7 1.20 -2.30 1.76
CA ALA A 7 1.69 -1.83 3.04
C ALA A 7 0.75 -0.81 3.67
N TRP A 8 0.59 -0.87 4.99
CA TRP A 8 -0.05 0.19 5.77
C TRP A 8 0.96 1.30 6.09
N ILE A 9 0.58 2.53 5.77
CA ILE A 9 1.29 3.74 6.18
C ILE A 9 0.43 4.45 7.22
N TYR A 10 0.91 4.51 8.46
CA TYR A 10 0.18 5.12 9.57
C TYR A 10 0.51 6.61 9.70
N LEU A 11 -0.49 7.42 10.05
CA LEU A 11 -0.33 8.86 10.25
C LEU A 11 0.26 9.21 11.63
N SER A 12 0.12 8.30 12.59
CA SER A 12 0.70 8.42 13.92
C SER A 12 1.77 7.36 14.15
N ASP A 13 2.91 7.77 14.71
CA ASP A 13 3.94 6.86 15.22
C ASP A 13 3.37 6.08 16.41
N THR A 14 2.74 4.94 16.17
CA THR A 14 2.17 4.09 17.23
C THR A 14 3.19 3.22 17.95
N ASN A 15 4.41 3.11 17.40
CA ASN A 15 5.46 2.23 17.91
C ASN A 15 6.81 2.92 18.16
N ALA A 16 6.93 4.22 17.87
CA ALA A 16 8.15 4.98 18.16
C ALA A 16 7.85 6.04 19.22
N LYS A 17 8.74 6.18 20.20
CA LYS A 17 8.78 7.39 21.06
C LYS A 17 9.00 8.57 20.13
N SER A 18 7.96 9.30 19.77
CA SER A 18 8.10 10.47 18.91
C SER A 18 8.98 11.49 19.65
N LYS A 19 10.09 11.90 19.01
CA LYS A 19 10.93 13.01 19.49
C LYS A 19 10.39 14.37 19.01
N VAL A 20 9.18 14.39 18.46
CA VAL A 20 8.55 15.60 17.91
C VAL A 20 7.92 16.36 19.07
N ARG A 21 8.47 17.54 19.39
CA ARG A 21 7.93 18.49 20.37
C ARG A 21 7.22 19.62 19.63
N TYR A 22 5.92 19.76 19.84
CA TYR A 22 5.21 20.98 19.49
C TYR A 22 5.36 21.95 20.66
N LEU A 23 6.10 23.04 20.46
CA LEU A 23 6.22 24.13 21.42
C LEU A 23 5.23 25.23 21.03
N ILE A 24 4.12 25.33 21.78
CA ILE A 24 3.26 26.51 21.73
C ILE A 24 3.98 27.60 22.53
N ARG A 25 4.19 28.79 21.93
CA ARG A 25 5.06 29.86 22.46
C ARG A 25 4.77 30.33 23.89
N ASP A 26 3.62 29.96 24.49
CA ASP A 26 3.17 30.42 25.82
C ASP A 26 2.80 29.30 26.83
N GLN A 27 3.03 28.02 26.54
CA GLN A 27 2.75 26.95 27.52
C GLN A 27 4.01 26.41 28.21
N ASN A 28 4.01 26.50 29.55
CA ASN A 28 5.05 25.96 30.42
C ASN A 28 4.92 24.43 30.49
N THR A 29 5.58 23.72 29.57
CA THR A 29 5.48 22.26 29.42
C THR A 29 6.37 21.52 30.42
N ARG A 30 5.79 21.02 31.52
CA ARG A 30 6.44 20.01 32.39
C ARG A 30 5.70 18.69 32.52
N ASP A 31 4.43 18.60 32.14
CA ASP A 31 3.66 17.37 32.30
C ASP A 31 3.08 16.90 30.97
N PHE A 32 3.80 16.09 30.21
CA PHE A 32 3.16 15.25 29.19
C PHE A 32 3.93 13.94 29.01
N THR A 33 3.30 12.83 29.38
CA THR A 33 3.70 11.45 29.08
C THR A 33 3.38 11.14 27.62
N PRO A 34 4.36 10.90 26.73
CA PRO A 34 4.06 10.45 25.38
C PRO A 34 4.25 8.94 25.31
N SER A 35 3.16 8.19 25.38
CA SER A 35 3.05 6.82 24.87
C SER A 35 1.63 6.33 25.09
N SER A 36 0.69 6.73 24.24
CA SER A 36 -0.49 5.90 24.02
C SER A 36 -0.23 5.03 22.79
N THR A 37 -0.18 3.72 22.99
CA THR A 37 -0.44 2.79 21.90
C THR A 37 -1.89 3.01 21.51
N VAL A 38 -2.13 3.71 20.41
CA VAL A 38 -3.49 3.86 19.88
C VAL A 38 -3.81 2.54 19.15
N PRO A 39 -4.74 1.71 19.65
CA PRO A 39 -5.23 0.59 18.87
C PRO A 39 -5.92 1.12 17.61
N HIS A 40 -5.56 0.58 16.45
CA HIS A 40 -6.05 1.02 15.13
C HIS A 40 -5.73 2.48 14.81
N PRO A 41 -4.43 2.85 14.70
CA PRO A 41 -4.09 4.17 14.21
C PRO A 41 -4.66 4.40 12.81
N GLU A 42 -5.06 5.64 12.56
CA GLU A 42 -5.40 6.06 11.21
C GLU A 42 -4.22 5.81 10.28
N GLY A 43 -4.50 5.08 9.21
CA GLY A 43 -3.51 4.74 8.22
C GLY A 43 -4.15 4.58 6.87
N ILE A 44 -3.29 4.58 5.86
CA ILE A 44 -3.66 4.34 4.48
C ILE A 44 -2.91 3.11 3.98
N MET A 45 -3.65 2.18 3.40
CA MET A 45 -3.04 1.02 2.76
C MET A 45 -2.69 1.39 1.32
N VAL A 46 -1.47 1.07 0.91
CA VAL A 46 -0.95 1.39 -0.41
C VAL A 46 -0.48 0.11 -1.06
N TRP A 47 -0.95 -0.13 -2.28
CA TRP A 47 -0.39 -1.13 -3.18
C TRP A 47 0.68 -0.48 -4.05
N MET A 48 1.84 -1.11 -4.16
CA MET A 48 2.92 -0.62 -5.02
C MET A 48 3.78 -1.77 -5.54
N GLY A 49 4.35 -1.56 -6.72
CA GLY A 49 5.26 -2.48 -7.38
C GLY A 49 6.62 -1.86 -7.67
N ILE A 50 7.66 -2.69 -7.58
CA ILE A 50 9.03 -2.34 -7.96
C ILE A 50 9.54 -3.35 -9.00
N SER A 51 10.22 -2.84 -10.01
CA SER A 51 10.88 -3.64 -11.04
C SER A 51 12.21 -3.00 -11.44
N VAL A 52 13.04 -3.74 -12.21
CA VAL A 52 14.28 -3.21 -12.79
C VAL A 52 14.02 -1.97 -13.67
N SER A 53 12.86 -1.90 -14.32
CA SER A 53 12.47 -0.79 -15.19
C SER A 53 11.92 0.42 -14.41
N GLY A 54 11.81 0.33 -13.09
CA GLY A 54 11.28 1.36 -12.21
C GLY A 54 10.07 0.92 -11.40
N VAL A 55 9.41 1.90 -10.79
CA VAL A 55 8.30 1.72 -9.85
C VAL A 55 6.94 1.91 -10.53
N THR A 56 5.92 1.21 -10.02
CA THR A 56 4.53 1.48 -10.43
C THR A 56 4.02 2.74 -9.75
N LYS A 57 2.95 3.31 -10.29
CA LYS A 57 2.19 4.34 -9.58
C LYS A 57 1.63 3.74 -8.27
N PRO A 58 1.81 4.38 -7.11
CA PRO A 58 1.20 3.91 -5.86
C PRO A 58 -0.33 3.99 -5.96
N ARG A 59 -1.01 2.93 -5.51
CA ARG A 59 -2.46 2.82 -5.54
C ARG A 59 -2.99 2.77 -4.13
N PHE A 60 -3.72 3.81 -3.76
CA PHE A 60 -4.28 3.94 -2.43
C PHE A 60 -5.56 3.11 -2.32
N VAL A 61 -5.59 2.24 -1.31
CA VAL A 61 -6.78 1.48 -0.96
C VAL A 61 -7.58 2.28 0.07
N GLN A 62 -8.87 2.41 -0.17
CA GLN A 62 -9.76 3.18 0.69
C GLN A 62 -9.77 2.60 2.11
N ALA A 63 -9.69 3.47 3.13
CA ALA A 63 -9.75 3.06 4.52
C ALA A 63 -11.05 2.27 4.81
N GLY A 64 -10.91 1.13 5.51
CA GLY A 64 -12.02 0.22 5.81
C GLY A 64 -12.48 -0.66 4.65
N ALA A 65 -11.93 -0.50 3.44
CA ALA A 65 -12.26 -1.38 2.32
C ALA A 65 -11.60 -2.75 2.49
N LYS A 66 -12.41 -3.81 2.40
CA LYS A 66 -11.89 -5.18 2.30
C LYS A 66 -11.39 -5.41 0.88
N ILE A 67 -10.09 -5.69 0.72
CA ILE A 67 -9.55 -6.12 -0.58
C ILE A 67 -10.07 -7.54 -0.84
N ASN A 68 -11.14 -7.64 -1.61
CA ASN A 68 -11.57 -8.88 -2.25
C ASN A 68 -11.01 -8.96 -3.68
N SER A 69 -11.24 -10.08 -4.35
CA SER A 69 -10.73 -10.32 -5.70
C SER A 69 -11.25 -9.32 -6.72
N GLU A 70 -12.54 -8.97 -6.66
CA GLU A 70 -13.14 -8.01 -7.59
C GLU A 70 -12.54 -6.62 -7.44
N TYR A 71 -12.35 -6.17 -6.19
CA TYR A 71 -11.70 -4.91 -5.88
C TYR A 71 -10.26 -4.90 -6.41
N TYR A 72 -9.51 -5.97 -6.15
CA TYR A 72 -8.13 -6.12 -6.62
C TYR A 72 -8.06 -6.01 -8.15
N ILE A 73 -8.90 -6.74 -8.87
CA ILE A 73 -8.94 -6.69 -10.34
C ILE A 73 -9.30 -5.29 -10.84
N GLN A 74 -10.37 -4.69 -10.32
CA GLN A 74 -10.90 -3.44 -10.86
C GLN A 74 -10.08 -2.21 -10.49
N LYS A 75 -9.59 -2.13 -9.25
CA LYS A 75 -8.95 -0.94 -8.70
C LYS A 75 -7.43 -1.02 -8.73
N ILE A 76 -6.85 -2.22 -8.75
CA ILE A 76 -5.40 -2.43 -8.76
C ILE A 76 -4.91 -2.95 -10.11
N LEU A 77 -5.32 -4.15 -10.52
CA LEU A 77 -4.75 -4.82 -11.70
C LEU A 77 -5.09 -4.11 -13.02
N LYS A 78 -6.36 -3.78 -13.27
CA LYS A 78 -6.77 -3.08 -14.51
C LYS A 78 -6.00 -1.76 -14.69
N PRO A 79 -5.94 -0.87 -13.68
CA PRO A 79 -5.12 0.32 -13.77
C PRO A 79 -3.61 0.04 -13.92
N PHE A 80 -3.06 -0.97 -13.24
CA PHE A 80 -1.65 -1.35 -13.39
C PHE A 80 -1.32 -1.75 -14.84
N LEU A 81 -2.15 -2.61 -15.44
CA LEU A 81 -1.97 -3.03 -16.84
C LEU A 81 -2.10 -1.87 -17.81
N LYS A 82 -2.97 -0.89 -17.51
CA LYS A 82 -3.18 0.29 -18.35
C LYS A 82 -2.04 1.32 -18.25
N ASP A 83 -1.65 1.66 -17.02
CA ASP A 83 -0.81 2.84 -16.76
C ASP A 83 0.69 2.47 -16.64
N ASP A 84 0.99 1.31 -16.07
CA ASP A 84 2.34 0.95 -15.64
C ASP A 84 2.96 -0.14 -16.53
N TYR A 85 2.18 -1.13 -16.95
CA TYR A 85 2.71 -2.29 -17.68
C TYR A 85 3.42 -1.89 -18.98
N CYS A 86 2.77 -1.13 -19.87
CA CYS A 86 3.37 -0.70 -21.14
C CYS A 86 4.61 0.18 -20.93
N ARG A 87 4.62 1.00 -19.86
CA ARG A 87 5.73 1.88 -19.52
C ARG A 87 6.93 1.10 -18.96
N LEU A 88 6.69 0.11 -18.12
CA LEU A 88 7.72 -0.68 -17.44
C LEU A 88 8.24 -1.84 -18.30
N TYR A 89 7.40 -2.34 -19.22
CA TYR A 89 7.69 -3.52 -20.03
C TYR A 89 7.34 -3.28 -21.52
N PRO A 90 8.01 -2.33 -22.20
CA PRO A 90 7.68 -1.99 -23.59
C PRO A 90 7.94 -3.12 -24.60
N ASN A 91 8.85 -4.05 -24.27
CA ASN A 91 9.38 -5.05 -25.21
C ASN A 91 9.10 -6.50 -24.80
N GLY A 92 8.19 -6.78 -23.87
CA GLY A 92 8.00 -8.18 -23.50
C GLY A 92 6.99 -8.48 -22.40
N TYR A 93 7.05 -9.73 -21.99
CA TYR A 93 6.24 -10.32 -20.95
C TYR A 93 6.73 -9.89 -19.56
N ALA A 94 5.80 -9.49 -18.69
CA ALA A 94 6.11 -9.27 -17.29
C ALA A 94 5.75 -10.50 -16.45
N VAL A 95 6.66 -10.88 -15.56
CA VAL A 95 6.36 -11.78 -14.44
C VAL A 95 5.90 -10.93 -13.26
N LEU A 96 4.64 -11.06 -12.87
CA LEU A 96 4.09 -10.43 -11.67
C LEU A 96 4.28 -11.37 -10.48
N HIS A 97 5.03 -10.92 -9.48
CA HIS A 97 5.24 -11.68 -8.25
C HIS A 97 4.58 -10.95 -7.07
N GLN A 98 3.56 -11.59 -6.51
CA GLN A 98 2.74 -11.14 -5.38
C GLN A 98 2.69 -12.24 -4.32
N ASP A 99 2.22 -11.92 -3.12
CA ASP A 99 2.01 -12.91 -2.07
C ASP A 99 0.80 -13.83 -2.37
N SER A 100 0.54 -14.77 -1.46
CA SER A 100 -0.56 -15.74 -1.60
C SER A 100 -1.85 -15.28 -0.92
N ALA A 101 -2.09 -13.96 -0.76
CA ALA A 101 -3.31 -13.48 -0.15
C ALA A 101 -4.56 -14.04 -0.89
N PRO A 102 -5.67 -14.32 -0.19
CA PRO A 102 -6.84 -14.95 -0.80
C PRO A 102 -7.39 -14.21 -2.04
N SER A 103 -7.32 -12.88 -2.07
CA SER A 103 -7.68 -12.05 -3.22
C SER A 103 -6.75 -12.28 -4.42
N HIS A 104 -5.46 -12.51 -4.19
CA HIS A 104 -4.44 -12.69 -5.22
C HIS A 104 -4.48 -14.10 -5.81
N ALA A 105 -4.61 -15.11 -4.94
CA ALA A 105 -4.68 -16.52 -5.31
C ALA A 105 -6.07 -16.97 -5.79
N SER A 106 -7.08 -16.09 -5.78
CA SER A 106 -8.44 -16.46 -6.19
C SER A 106 -8.49 -16.87 -7.66
N ARG A 107 -9.40 -17.81 -7.99
CA ARG A 107 -9.61 -18.26 -9.37
C ARG A 107 -9.94 -17.12 -10.33
N VAL A 108 -10.71 -16.12 -9.87
CA VAL A 108 -11.10 -14.97 -10.70
C VAL A 108 -9.89 -14.10 -11.03
N THR A 109 -9.03 -13.86 -10.03
CA THR A 109 -7.80 -13.08 -10.20
C THR A 109 -6.78 -13.79 -11.09
N GLN A 110 -6.56 -15.09 -10.85
CA GLN A 110 -5.64 -15.87 -11.69
C GLN A 110 -6.14 -15.92 -13.13
N LYS A 111 -7.43 -16.20 -13.34
CA LYS A 111 -8.03 -16.21 -14.67
C LYS A 111 -7.85 -14.86 -15.37
N PHE A 112 -8.08 -13.75 -14.68
CA PHE A 112 -7.87 -12.41 -15.25
C PHE A 112 -6.43 -12.13 -15.68
N LEU A 113 -5.43 -12.74 -15.03
CA LEU A 113 -4.02 -12.57 -15.38
C LEU A 113 -3.55 -13.51 -16.49
N THR A 114 -4.30 -14.58 -16.78
CA THR A 114 -3.96 -15.59 -17.79
C THR A 114 -4.80 -15.52 -19.06
N ASP A 115 -5.98 -14.88 -18.99
CA ASP A 115 -6.85 -14.59 -20.14
C ASP A 115 -6.30 -13.41 -20.97
#